data_AF-A0A6H2A0R6-F1
#
_entry.id   AF-A0A6H2A0R6-F1
#
_cell.length_a   1.000
_cell.length_b   1.000
_cell.length_c   1.000
_cell.angle_alpha   90.00
_cell.angle_beta   90.00
_cell.angle_gamma   90.00
#
_symmetry.space_group_name_H-M   'P 1'
#
loop_
_entity.id
_entity.type
_entity.pdbx_description
1 polymer ?
#
loop_
_entity_poly.entity_id
_entity_poly.type
_entity_poly.pdbx_seq_one_letter_code
_entity_poly.pdbx_strand_id
1 'polypeptide(L)' 'MKYSISQLTYRTWIVEKEDGTEYFVGIKIGMEDPLEYNVSSFMCSCPYNSMYRKPCKHIRFILEFLATGKKEFEVE' A
#
# COMPACT_ATOMS: atom_id res chain seq x y z
N MET A 1 9.26 -14.09 2.44
CA MET A 1 9.43 -13.04 1.40
C MET A 1 9.26 -11.67 2.02
N LYS A 2 10.25 -10.79 1.88
CA LYS A 2 10.30 -9.50 2.59
C LYS A 2 9.87 -8.30 1.73
N TYR A 3 9.31 -7.29 2.41
CA TYR A 3 8.85 -6.02 1.83
C TYR A 3 9.24 -4.85 2.72
N SER A 4 9.56 -3.71 2.10
CA SER A 4 9.81 -2.43 2.78
C SER A 4 8.88 -1.33 2.25
N ILE A 5 8.61 -0.31 3.06
CA ILE A 5 7.79 0.85 2.70
C ILE A 5 8.63 2.12 2.70
N SER A 6 8.54 2.87 1.61
CA SER A 6 9.09 4.22 1.49
C SER A 6 7.98 5.21 1.13
N GLN A 7 7.90 6.32 1.85
CA GLN A 7 6.91 7.37 1.57
C GLN A 7 7.47 8.33 0.50
N LEU A 8 6.75 8.48 -0.61
CA LEU A 8 7.10 9.42 -1.67
C LEU A 8 6.46 10.79 -1.45
N THR A 9 5.18 10.80 -1.11
CA THR A 9 4.40 12.01 -0.85
C THR A 9 3.46 11.79 0.32
N TYR A 10 2.70 12.81 0.72
CA TYR A 10 1.67 12.65 1.75
C TYR A 10 0.55 11.67 1.37
N ARG A 11 0.40 11.31 0.08
CA ARG A 11 -0.64 10.38 -0.42
C ARG A 11 -0.09 9.20 -1.22
N THR A 12 1.21 9.01 -1.27
CA THR A 12 1.84 8.01 -2.14
C THR A 12 3.02 7.35 -1.45
N TRP A 13 3.05 6.02 -1.56
CA TRP A 13 4.07 5.15 -0.99
C TRP A 13 4.56 4.17 -2.06
N ILE A 14 5.81 3.75 -1.91
CA ILE A 14 6.39 2.59 -2.59
C ILE A 14 6.42 1.45 -1.58
N VAL A 15 5.91 0.30 -2.00
CA VAL A 15 6.16 -0.98 -1.34
C VAL A 15 7.19 -1.72 -2.20
N GLU A 16 8.41 -1.84 -1.70
CA GLU A 16 9.50 -2.51 -2.39
C GLU A 16 9.59 -3.96 -1.89
N LYS A 17 9.72 -4.90 -2.82
CA LYS A 17 9.95 -6.31 -2.56
C LYS A 17 11.46 -6.60 -2.55
N GLU A 18 11.89 -7.61 -1.80
CA GLU A 18 13.31 -7.98 -1.68
C GLU A 18 14.05 -8.26 -3.01
N ASP A 19 13.34 -8.55 -4.10
CA ASP A 19 13.91 -8.76 -5.44
C ASP A 19 14.05 -7.46 -6.26
N GLY A 20 13.77 -6.30 -5.64
CA GLY A 20 13.78 -4.98 -6.27
C GLY A 20 12.48 -4.61 -6.98
N THR A 21 11.43 -5.44 -6.92
CA THR A 21 10.13 -5.07 -7.52
C THR A 21 9.43 -4.00 -6.69
N GLU A 22 9.07 -2.89 -7.33
CA GLU A 22 8.36 -1.78 -6.69
C GLU A 22 6.86 -1.78 -6.99
N TYR A 23 6.05 -1.57 -5.95
CA TYR A 23 4.60 -1.38 -6.06
C TYR A 23 4.21 0.00 -5.53
N PHE A 24 3.63 0.82 -6.40
CA PHE A 24 3.11 2.13 -6.03
C PHE A 24 1.74 1.96 -5.40
N VAL A 25 1.58 2.54 -4.21
CA VAL A 25 0.31 2.58 -3.49
C VAL A 25 -0.04 4.04 -3.22
N GLY A 26 -1.25 4.45 -3.59
CA GLY A 26 -1.68 5.84 -3.39
C GLY A 26 -3.17 5.96 -3.11
N ILE A 27 -3.56 7.11 -2.56
CA ILE A 27 -4.97 7.43 -2.27
C ILE A 27 -5.67 7.88 -3.56
N LYS A 28 -6.92 7.43 -3.77
CA LYS A 28 -7.76 7.84 -4.89
C LYS A 28 -8.05 9.34 -4.83
N ILE A 29 -8.00 10.00 -5.99
CA ILE A 29 -8.38 11.41 -6.14
C ILE A 29 -9.88 11.55 -5.81
N GLY A 30 -10.25 12.57 -5.03
CA GLY A 30 -11.63 12.83 -4.63
C GLY A 30 -12.06 12.27 -3.27
N MET A 31 -11.15 11.60 -2.54
CA MET A 31 -11.38 11.31 -1.13
C MET A 31 -10.83 12.45 -0.27
N GLU A 32 -11.76 13.15 0.40
CA GLU A 32 -11.49 14.39 1.13
C GLU A 32 -11.17 14.14 2.61
N ASP A 33 -11.60 13.00 3.18
CA ASP A 33 -11.36 12.68 4.57
C ASP A 33 -10.18 11.70 4.77
N PRO A 34 -9.03 12.18 5.29
CA PRO A 34 -7.89 11.33 5.63
C PRO A 34 -8.11 10.44 6.87
N LEU A 35 -9.23 10.57 7.60
CA LEU A 35 -9.49 9.78 8.80
C LEU A 35 -10.24 8.46 8.52
N GLU A 36 -10.80 8.30 7.32
CA GLU A 36 -11.42 7.05 6.87
C GLU A 36 -10.55 6.32 5.82
N TYR A 37 -9.31 6.00 6.19
CA TYR A 37 -8.45 5.12 5.39
C TYR A 37 -9.00 3.68 5.40
N ASN A 38 -10.03 3.43 4.61
CA ASN A 38 -10.46 2.08 4.29
C ASN A 38 -9.67 1.55 3.07
N VAL A 39 -9.62 0.24 2.90
CA VAL A 39 -8.92 -0.40 1.78
C VAL A 39 -9.37 0.16 0.41
N SER A 40 -10.64 0.50 0.27
CA SER A 40 -11.21 0.98 -0.99
C SER A 40 -10.74 2.39 -1.38
N SER A 41 -10.20 3.15 -0.42
CA SER A 41 -9.62 4.48 -0.62
C SER A 41 -8.28 4.44 -1.36
N PHE A 42 -7.64 3.27 -1.44
CA PHE A 42 -6.32 3.11 -2.02
C PHE A 42 -6.36 2.46 -3.41
N MET A 43 -5.35 2.79 -4.20
CA MET A 43 -4.99 2.11 -5.44
C MET A 43 -3.59 1.54 -5.31
N CYS A 44 -3.36 0.40 -5.95
CA CYS A 44 -2.05 -0.22 -6.03
C CYS A 44 -1.74 -0.58 -7.48
N SER A 45 -0.50 -0.36 -7.91
CA SER A 45 0.01 -0.73 -9.24
C SER A 45 0.15 -2.25 -9.45
N CYS A 46 -0.08 -3.06 -8.42
CA CYS A 46 0.05 -4.51 -8.49
C CYS A 46 -0.99 -5.13 -9.45
N PRO A 47 -0.57 -6.01 -10.40
CA PRO A 47 -1.47 -6.68 -11.34
C PRO A 47 -2.57 -7.52 -10.65
N TYR A 48 -2.29 -8.05 -9.46
CA TYR A 48 -3.28 -8.85 -8.71
C TYR A 48 -4.48 -8.04 -8.21
N ASN A 49 -4.29 -6.73 -7.98
CA ASN A 49 -5.36 -5.86 -7.49
C ASN A 49 -6.48 -5.71 -8.54
N SER A 50 -6.13 -5.70 -9.82
CA SER A 50 -7.11 -5.55 -10.90
C SER A 50 -7.90 -6.84 -11.19
N MET A 51 -7.32 -8.02 -10.94
CA MET A 51 -7.93 -9.29 -11.31
C MET A 51 -8.93 -9.86 -10.29
N TYR A 52 -8.71 -9.68 -8.98
CA TYR A 52 -9.44 -10.48 -7.98
C TYR A 52 -10.39 -9.70 -7.06
N ARG A 53 -10.52 -8.37 -7.21
CA ARG A 53 -11.32 -7.48 -6.34
C ARG A 53 -11.08 -7.70 -4.83
N LYS A 54 -9.96 -8.30 -4.43
CA LYS A 54 -9.54 -8.48 -3.05
C LYS A 54 -8.60 -7.34 -2.63
N PRO A 55 -8.59 -6.95 -1.34
CA PRO A 55 -7.60 -6.02 -0.81
C PRO A 55 -6.19 -6.48 -1.17
N CYS A 56 -5.50 -5.72 -2.01
CA CYS A 56 -4.10 -6.00 -2.32
C CYS A 56 -3.28 -5.98 -1.02
N LYS A 57 -2.39 -6.95 -0.82
CA LYS A 57 -1.53 -7.01 0.38
C LYS A 57 -0.70 -5.75 0.58
N HIS A 58 -0.26 -5.11 -0.51
CA HIS A 58 0.49 -3.85 -0.43
C HIS A 58 -0.34 -2.72 0.18
N ILE A 59 -1.65 -2.66 -0.12
CA ILE A 59 -2.57 -1.70 0.52
C ILE A 59 -2.67 -2.00 2.02
N ARG A 60 -2.74 -3.28 2.41
CA ARG A 60 -2.75 -3.66 3.83
C ARG A 60 -1.47 -3.24 4.55
N PHE A 61 -0.32 -3.37 3.90
CA PHE A 61 0.96 -2.91 4.45
C PHE A 61 0.96 -1.39 4.65
N ILE A 62 0.43 -0.61 3.70
CA ILE A 62 0.29 0.84 3.88
C ILE A 62 -0.66 1.17 5.04
N LEU A 63 -1.79 0.50 5.17
CA LEU A 63 -2.72 0.72 6.29
C LEU A 63 -2.06 0.42 7.64
N GLU A 64 -1.29 -0.67 7.75
CA GLU A 64 -0.55 -1.02 8.97
C GLU A 64 0.57 -0.01 9.25
N PHE A 65 1.29 0.45 8.21
CA PHE A 65 2.28 1.52 8.32
C PHE A 65 1.66 2.82 8.82
N LEU A 66 0.51 3.23 8.29
CA LEU A 66 -0.18 4.45 8.74
C LEU A 66 -0.67 4.34 10.18
N ALA A 67 -1.08 3.14 10.62
CA ALA A 67 -1.55 2.90 11.98
C ALA A 67 -0.42 2.74 13.02
N THR A 68 0.72 2.16 12.63
CA THR A 68 1.76 1.71 13.59
C THR A 68 3.15 2.29 13.33
N GLY A 69 3.38 2.89 12.18
CA GLY A 69 4.71 3.33 11.73
C GLY A 69 5.64 2.19 11.24
N LYS A 70 5.18 0.93 11.24
CA LYS A 70 5.96 -0.23 10.80
C LYS A 70 6.24 -0.16 9.29
N LYS A 71 7.52 -0.25 8.92
CA LYS A 71 7.98 -0.10 7.52
C LYS A 71 8.40 -1.41 6.86
N GLU A 72 8.55 -2.49 7.61
CA GLU A 72 9.06 -3.78 7.11
C GLU A 72 8.05 -4.90 7.37
N PHE A 73 7.84 -5.74 6.36
CA PHE A 73 6.85 -6.82 6.39
C PHE A 73 7.44 -8.11 5.86
N GLU A 74 7.13 -9.21 6.53
CA GLU A 74 7.52 -10.55 6.12
C GLU A 74 6.25 -11.37 5.84
N VAL A 75 6.22 -12.03 4.70
CA VAL A 75 5.12 -12.91 4.28
C VAL A 75 5.68 -14.31 4.11
N GLU A 76 5.05 -15.28 4.77
CA GLU A 76 5.32 -16.72 4.63
C GLU A 76 5.03 -17.22 3.21
#